data_AF-A0A699VS77-F1
#
_entry.id   AF-A0A699VS77-F1
#
_cell.length_a   1.000
_cell.length_b   1.000
_cell.length_c   1.000
_cell.angle_alpha   90.00
_cell.angle_beta   90.00
_cell.angle_gamma   90.00
#
_symmetry.space_group_name_H-M   'P 1'
#
loop_
_entity.id
_entity.type
_entity.pdbx_description
1 polymer ?
#
loop_
_entity_poly.entity_id
_entity_poly.type
_entity_poly.pdbx_seq_one_letter_code
_entity_poly.pdbx_strand_id
1 'polypeptide(L)'
;LLAGSAEVVVAGGMESMSNAPYLLEKARSGYRMGHGQIIDHMFFDGLEDAYERGRLMGTFAEECASFEGFSRQAQDAFAKTISQDEQPPKARLDKIPELKPAFREGGTVTAANSSSISDGAAALTLMRQSEATRR
;
A
#
# COMPACT_ATOMS: atom_id res chain seq x y z
N LEU A 1 -11.97 -22.87 12.06
CA LEU A 1 -13.41 -22.81 12.40
C LEU A 1 -14.23 -23.87 11.65
N LEU A 2 -14.37 -23.77 10.32
CA LEU A 2 -15.17 -24.74 9.53
C LEU A 2 -14.58 -26.16 9.52
N ALA A 3 -13.26 -26.29 9.44
CA ALA A 3 -12.57 -27.59 9.51
C ALA A 3 -12.59 -28.22 10.93
N GLY A 4 -13.22 -27.59 11.92
CA GLY A 4 -13.29 -28.09 13.30
C GLY A 4 -11.98 -27.99 14.11
N SER A 5 -10.88 -27.52 13.53
CA SER A 5 -9.56 -27.46 14.17
C SER A 5 -9.38 -26.34 15.20
N ALA A 6 -10.29 -25.37 15.25
CA ALA A 6 -10.28 -24.26 16.20
C ALA A 6 -11.70 -23.73 16.41
N GLU A 7 -12.00 -23.26 17.61
CA GLU A 7 -13.32 -22.73 18.00
C GLU A 7 -13.38 -21.20 18.01
N VAL A 8 -12.29 -20.56 18.45
CA VAL A 8 -12.09 -19.11 18.47
C VAL A 8 -10.69 -18.81 17.94
N VAL A 9 -10.56 -17.80 17.08
CA VAL A 9 -9.30 -17.40 16.44
C VAL A 9 -9.22 -15.88 16.44
N VAL A 10 -8.06 -15.31 16.79
CA VAL A 10 -7.76 -13.91 16.48
C VAL A 10 -7.07 -13.86 15.13
N ALA A 11 -7.61 -13.09 14.20
CA ALA A 11 -7.06 -12.89 12.87
C ALA A 11 -6.94 -11.40 12.57
N GLY A 12 -5.92 -11.01 11.84
CA GLY A 12 -5.64 -9.60 11.57
C GLY A 12 -4.32 -9.42 10.85
N GLY A 13 -3.83 -8.20 10.87
CA GLY A 13 -2.55 -7.81 10.29
C GLY A 13 -1.97 -6.62 11.03
N MET A 14 -0.67 -6.46 10.90
CA MET A 14 0.08 -5.30 11.36
C MET A 14 1.16 -4.98 10.35
N GLU A 15 1.45 -3.71 10.14
CA GLU A 15 2.46 -3.24 9.21
C GLU A 15 3.16 -2.02 9.79
N SER A 16 4.47 -1.91 9.57
CA SER A 16 5.20 -0.67 9.83
C SER A 16 6.13 -0.35 8.68
N MET A 17 5.59 0.37 7.71
CA MET A 17 6.32 0.79 6.53
C MET A 17 7.40 1.83 6.87
N SER A 18 7.19 2.68 7.88
CA SER A 18 8.19 3.67 8.31
C SER A 18 9.47 3.03 8.84
N ASN A 19 9.39 1.79 9.33
CA ASN A 19 10.52 1.05 9.91
C ASN A 19 11.11 0.00 8.96
N ALA A 20 10.67 -0.04 7.70
CA ALA A 20 11.22 -0.96 6.72
C ALA A 20 12.73 -0.70 6.51
N PRO A 21 13.59 -1.73 6.60
CA PRO A 21 15.04 -1.55 6.53
C PRO A 21 15.52 -1.37 5.08
N TYR A 22 16.81 -1.07 4.93
CA TYR A 22 17.50 -1.27 3.66
C TYR A 22 18.17 -2.65 3.62
N LEU A 23 18.19 -3.27 2.44
CA LEU A 23 18.80 -4.57 2.20
C LEU A 23 20.12 -4.46 1.42
N LEU A 24 21.02 -5.42 1.69
CA LEU A 24 22.27 -5.62 0.98
C LEU A 24 22.35 -7.07 0.46
N GLU A 25 22.02 -7.28 -0.82
CA GLU A 25 21.88 -8.61 -1.45
C GLU A 25 23.06 -9.57 -1.18
N LYS A 26 24.30 -9.05 -1.23
CA LYS A 26 25.52 -9.90 -1.18
C LYS A 26 26.27 -9.77 0.14
N ALA A 27 25.70 -9.12 1.15
CA ALA A 27 26.41 -8.92 2.42
C ALA A 27 26.81 -10.25 3.09
N ARG A 28 25.99 -11.30 2.95
CA ARG A 28 26.27 -12.62 3.53
C ARG A 28 27.45 -13.33 2.86
N SER A 29 27.55 -13.30 1.53
CA SER A 29 28.58 -13.99 0.76
C SER A 29 29.81 -13.12 0.44
N GLY A 30 29.70 -11.81 0.65
CA GLY A 30 30.73 -10.82 0.39
C GLY A 30 30.68 -10.27 -1.04
N TYR A 31 30.99 -8.98 -1.18
CA TYR A 31 31.02 -8.29 -2.49
C TYR A 31 32.34 -8.48 -3.24
N ARG A 32 33.40 -8.93 -2.56
CA ARG A 32 34.79 -9.05 -3.05
C ARG A 32 35.38 -7.73 -3.57
N MET A 33 34.91 -7.22 -4.71
CA MET A 33 35.36 -5.97 -5.33
C MET A 33 34.29 -5.41 -6.28
N GLY A 34 34.03 -4.09 -6.22
CA GLY A 34 33.02 -3.40 -7.03
C GLY A 34 31.92 -2.74 -6.19
N HIS A 35 31.05 -1.95 -6.83
CA HIS A 35 29.91 -1.30 -6.19
C HIS A 35 28.76 -2.30 -5.94
N GLY A 36 28.00 -2.05 -4.87
CA GLY A 36 26.76 -2.76 -4.55
C GLY A 36 25.61 -1.78 -4.41
N GLN A 37 24.41 -2.22 -4.77
CA GLN A 37 23.20 -1.45 -4.53
C GLN A 37 22.69 -1.67 -3.11
N ILE A 38 22.19 -0.60 -2.51
CA ILE A 38 21.38 -0.64 -1.29
C ILE A 38 19.93 -0.65 -1.74
N ILE A 39 19.18 -1.65 -1.31
CA ILE A 39 17.80 -1.89 -1.77
C ILE A 39 16.84 -1.43 -0.70
N ASP A 40 15.84 -0.62 -1.08
CA ASP A 40 14.75 -0.24 -0.20
C ASP A 40 13.79 -1.44 -0.03
N HIS A 41 13.65 -1.94 1.21
CA HIS A 41 12.83 -3.13 1.47
C HIS A 41 11.35 -2.89 1.21
N MET A 42 10.84 -1.73 1.60
CA MET A 42 9.42 -1.38 1.42
C MET A 42 9.07 -1.36 -0.07
N PHE A 43 9.95 -0.77 -0.87
CA PHE A 43 9.77 -0.77 -2.32
C PHE A 43 9.83 -2.18 -2.89
N PHE A 44 10.89 -2.92 -2.57
CA PHE A 44 11.18 -4.23 -3.15
C PHE A 44 10.16 -5.31 -2.78
N ASP A 45 9.71 -5.36 -1.53
CA ASP A 45 8.85 -6.43 -1.01
C ASP A 45 7.36 -6.05 -1.04
N GLY A 46 7.03 -4.76 -1.00
CA GLY A 46 5.65 -4.29 -0.81
C GLY A 46 5.04 -3.51 -1.96
N LEU A 47 5.83 -2.85 -2.81
CA LEU A 47 5.33 -1.86 -3.79
C LEU A 47 5.77 -2.09 -5.23
N GLU A 48 6.73 -2.99 -5.44
CA GLU A 48 7.24 -3.40 -6.73
C GLU A 48 6.54 -4.68 -7.19
N ASP A 49 6.23 -4.75 -8.47
CA ASP A 49 5.66 -5.97 -9.05
C ASP A 49 6.69 -7.11 -9.05
N ALA A 50 6.23 -8.29 -8.64
CA ALA A 50 7.08 -9.46 -8.52
C ALA A 50 7.51 -10.05 -9.88
N TYR A 51 6.79 -9.75 -10.96
CA TYR A 51 7.05 -10.29 -12.30
C TYR A 51 7.83 -9.30 -13.17
N GLU A 52 7.60 -8.01 -12.99
CA GLU A 52 8.21 -6.91 -13.72
C GLU A 52 9.05 -6.04 -12.78
N ARG A 53 10.32 -6.43 -12.60
CA ARG A 53 11.27 -5.70 -11.75
C ARG A 53 11.35 -4.22 -12.13
N GLY A 54 11.14 -3.35 -11.14
CA GLY A 54 11.13 -1.89 -11.20
C GLY A 54 9.76 -1.29 -11.45
N ARG A 55 8.74 -2.12 -11.75
CA ARG A 55 7.39 -1.64 -12.03
C ARG A 55 6.62 -1.42 -10.73
N LEU A 56 6.24 -0.18 -10.47
CA LEU A 56 5.54 0.22 -9.26
C LEU A 56 4.04 -0.07 -9.32
N MET A 57 3.42 -0.39 -8.18
CA MET A 57 1.98 -0.58 -8.04
C MET A 57 1.15 0.57 -8.64
N GLY A 58 1.60 1.82 -8.50
CA GLY A 58 0.90 2.98 -9.07
C GLY A 58 0.80 2.99 -10.60
N THR A 59 1.66 2.25 -11.31
CA THR A 59 1.54 2.08 -12.77
C THR A 59 0.33 1.24 -13.15
N PHE A 60 -0.04 0.25 -12.33
CA PHE A 60 -1.26 -0.54 -12.52
C PHE A 60 -2.51 0.29 -12.22
N ALA A 61 -2.43 1.22 -11.24
CA ALA A 61 -3.51 2.16 -10.98
C ALA A 61 -3.78 3.06 -12.20
N GLU A 62 -2.72 3.49 -12.90
CA GLU A 62 -2.84 4.24 -14.16
C GLU A 62 -3.49 3.42 -15.28
N GLU A 63 -3.11 2.15 -15.41
CA GLU A 63 -3.71 1.25 -16.41
C GLU A 63 -5.17 0.98 -16.12
N CYS A 64 -5.52 0.74 -14.85
CA CYS A 64 -6.91 0.60 -14.42
C CYS A 64 -7.71 1.88 -14.72
N ALA A 65 -7.17 3.06 -14.36
CA ALA A 65 -7.81 4.34 -14.66
C ALA A 65 -8.01 4.54 -16.17
N SER A 66 -7.04 4.17 -17.00
CA SER A 66 -7.17 4.26 -18.46
C SER A 66 -8.19 3.26 -19.01
N PHE A 67 -8.20 2.03 -18.50
CA PHE A 67 -9.09 0.97 -18.95
C PHE A 67 -10.56 1.27 -18.61
N GLU A 68 -10.81 1.73 -17.37
CA GLU A 68 -12.14 2.09 -16.89
C GLU A 68 -12.56 3.52 -17.28
N GLY A 69 -11.65 4.32 -17.85
CA GLY A 69 -11.92 5.70 -18.26
C GLY A 69 -12.07 6.69 -17.09
N PHE A 70 -11.42 6.43 -15.96
CA PHE A 70 -11.43 7.34 -14.81
C PHE A 70 -10.55 8.56 -15.05
N SER A 71 -11.19 9.73 -15.16
CA SER A 71 -10.49 10.99 -15.30
C SER A 71 -9.76 11.40 -14.03
N ARG A 72 -8.71 12.22 -14.18
CA ARG A 72 -8.01 12.86 -13.06
C ARG A 72 -8.97 13.60 -12.12
N GLN A 73 -9.93 14.32 -12.69
CA GLN A 73 -10.91 15.10 -11.93
C GLN A 73 -11.82 14.19 -11.09
N ALA A 74 -12.21 13.03 -11.62
CA ALA A 74 -13.01 12.06 -10.88
C ALA A 74 -12.23 11.46 -9.70
N GLN A 75 -10.95 11.09 -9.91
CA GLN A 75 -10.07 10.58 -8.85
C GLN A 75 -9.84 11.63 -7.75
N ASP A 76 -9.56 12.87 -8.12
CA ASP A 76 -9.36 13.98 -7.16
C ASP A 76 -10.65 14.32 -6.40
N ALA A 77 -11.81 14.26 -7.07
CA ALA A 77 -13.10 14.47 -6.42
C ALA A 77 -13.39 13.37 -5.39
N PHE A 78 -13.11 12.11 -5.73
CA PHE A 78 -13.26 10.99 -4.82
C PHE A 78 -12.36 11.15 -3.59
N ALA A 79 -11.08 11.50 -3.78
CA ALA A 79 -10.13 11.71 -2.70
C ALA A 79 -10.61 12.77 -1.68
N LYS A 80 -11.28 13.84 -2.14
CA LYS A 80 -11.84 14.88 -1.28
C LYS A 80 -13.04 14.44 -0.43
N THR A 81 -13.68 13.32 -0.77
CA THR A 81 -14.82 12.79 0.02
C THR A 81 -14.36 12.05 1.28
N ILE A 82 -13.09 11.62 1.33
CA ILE A 82 -12.51 10.95 2.49
C ILE A 82 -12.21 11.99 3.56
N SER A 83 -13.05 12.02 4.60
CA SER A 83 -12.98 13.02 5.66
C SER A 83 -12.38 12.52 6.97
N GLN A 84 -12.33 11.20 7.18
CA GLN A 84 -11.83 10.59 8.40
C GLN A 84 -10.74 9.56 8.08
N ASP A 85 -9.51 10.04 8.16
CA ASP A 85 -8.27 9.27 8.15
C ASP A 85 -7.15 10.17 8.72
N GLU A 86 -5.91 9.70 8.77
CA GLU A 86 -4.76 10.49 9.23
C GLU A 86 -4.40 11.64 8.27
N GLN A 87 -4.58 11.42 6.97
CA GLN A 87 -4.13 12.36 5.92
C GLN A 87 -5.07 13.56 5.68
N PRO A 88 -6.42 13.43 5.67
CA PRO A 88 -7.32 14.55 5.37
C PRO A 88 -7.09 15.83 6.19
N PRO A 89 -6.84 15.79 7.52
CA PRO A 89 -6.54 17.00 8.30
C PRO A 89 -5.22 17.68 7.90
N LYS A 90 -4.27 16.94 7.31
CA LYS A 90 -2.97 17.45 6.86
C LYS A 90 -2.99 17.90 5.39
N ALA A 91 -4.03 17.54 4.64
CA ALA A 91 -4.11 17.76 3.21
C ALA A 91 -4.45 19.23 2.87
N ARG A 92 -3.82 19.74 1.81
CA ARG A 92 -4.17 21.03 1.19
C ARG A 92 -5.09 20.80 0.00
N LEU A 93 -6.39 20.73 0.25
CA LEU A 93 -7.40 20.34 -0.75
C LEU A 93 -7.38 21.21 -2.02
N ASP A 94 -7.09 22.50 -1.88
CA ASP A 94 -7.02 23.44 -3.00
C ASP A 94 -5.83 23.17 -3.93
N LYS A 95 -4.76 22.54 -3.41
CA LYS A 95 -3.57 22.21 -4.19
C LYS A 95 -3.66 20.88 -4.93
N ILE A 96 -4.67 20.06 -4.64
CA ILE A 96 -4.82 18.73 -5.23
C ILE A 96 -4.77 18.78 -6.78
N PRO A 97 -5.48 19.69 -7.48
CA PRO A 97 -5.43 19.74 -8.95
C PRO A 97 -4.06 20.09 -9.54
N GLU A 98 -3.19 20.76 -8.77
CA GLU A 98 -1.86 21.19 -9.20
C GLU A 98 -0.80 20.09 -9.07
N LEU A 99 -1.14 18.99 -8.38
CA LEU A 99 -0.19 17.90 -8.16
C LEU A 99 0.17 17.20 -9.47
N LYS A 100 1.47 16.97 -9.63
CA LYS A 100 2.03 16.22 -10.75
C LYS A 100 1.68 14.73 -10.61
N PRO A 101 1.48 14.03 -11.74
CA PRO A 101 1.37 12.58 -11.75
C PRO A 101 2.60 11.93 -11.11
N ALA A 102 2.38 10.89 -10.30
CA ALA A 102 3.43 10.27 -9.49
C ALA A 102 4.16 9.11 -10.19
N PHE A 103 3.51 8.43 -11.13
CA PHE A 103 4.00 7.15 -11.66
C PHE A 103 4.31 7.14 -13.16
N ARG A 104 3.76 8.09 -13.94
CA ARG A 104 4.09 8.26 -15.36
C ARG A 104 3.81 9.68 -15.83
N GLU A 105 4.54 10.13 -16.85
CA GLU A 105 4.25 11.41 -17.51
C GLU A 105 2.86 11.40 -18.16
N GLY A 106 2.10 12.48 -17.99
CA GLY A 106 0.72 12.57 -18.49
C GLY A 106 -0.29 11.66 -17.76
N GLY A 107 0.11 11.04 -16.65
CA GLY A 107 -0.76 10.20 -15.82
C GLY A 107 -1.86 10.97 -15.07
N THR A 108 -2.69 10.21 -14.37
CA THR A 108 -3.83 10.70 -13.58
C THR A 108 -3.65 10.47 -12.07
N VAL A 109 -2.79 9.53 -11.68
CA VAL A 109 -2.57 9.15 -10.29
C VAL A 109 -1.53 10.09 -9.67
N THR A 110 -1.86 10.64 -8.50
CA THR A 110 -1.06 11.60 -7.75
C THR A 110 -0.99 11.23 -6.28
N ALA A 111 -0.06 11.81 -5.55
CA ALA A 111 0.07 11.59 -4.11
C ALA A 111 -1.19 11.95 -3.29
N ALA A 112 -2.11 12.77 -3.81
CA ALA A 112 -3.35 13.10 -3.10
C ALA A 112 -4.52 12.16 -3.41
N ASN A 113 -4.48 11.45 -4.54
CA ASN A 113 -5.54 10.52 -4.93
C ASN A 113 -5.09 9.04 -4.87
N SER A 114 -3.91 8.79 -4.31
CA SER A 114 -3.40 7.48 -3.91
C SER A 114 -3.23 7.42 -2.39
N SER A 115 -3.28 6.21 -1.82
CA SER A 115 -2.95 5.99 -0.42
C SER A 115 -1.48 6.32 -0.11
N SER A 116 -1.21 6.72 1.13
CA SER A 116 0.14 7.01 1.63
C SER A 116 0.85 5.76 2.15
N ILE A 117 2.15 5.91 2.39
CA ILE A 117 2.91 5.03 3.29
C ILE A 117 2.40 5.26 4.72
N SER A 118 2.01 4.18 5.41
CA SER A 118 1.35 4.25 6.71
C SER A 118 1.79 3.10 7.63
N ASP A 119 1.68 3.32 8.93
CA ASP A 119 1.90 2.30 9.96
C ASP A 119 0.58 2.00 10.68
N GLY A 120 0.32 0.73 11.02
CA GLY A 120 -0.93 0.39 11.70
C GLY A 120 -1.11 -1.10 11.99
N ALA A 121 -2.10 -1.43 12.82
CA ALA A 121 -2.49 -2.80 13.10
C ALA A 121 -4.01 -2.88 13.30
N ALA A 122 -4.60 -3.99 12.85
CA ALA A 122 -6.00 -4.29 13.04
C ALA A 122 -6.19 -5.80 13.27
N ALA A 123 -7.11 -6.15 14.16
CA ALA A 123 -7.43 -7.55 14.46
C ALA A 123 -8.92 -7.73 14.75
N LEU A 124 -9.41 -8.92 14.45
CA LEU A 124 -10.78 -9.37 14.64
C LEU A 124 -10.76 -10.72 15.37
N THR A 125 -11.77 -10.93 16.21
CA THR A 125 -12.01 -12.26 16.79
C THR A 125 -13.03 -13.00 15.94
N LEU A 126 -12.63 -14.15 15.42
CA LEU A 126 -13.44 -15.04 14.60
C LEU A 126 -13.86 -16.25 15.43
N MET A 127 -15.14 -16.57 15.43
CA MET A 127 -15.68 -17.77 16.06
C MET A 127 -16.95 -18.23 15.35
N ARG A 128 -17.37 -19.49 15.55
CA ARG A 128 -18.67 -19.95 15.07
C ARG A 128 -19.78 -19.20 15.79
N GLN A 129 -20.89 -18.93 15.12
CA GLN A 129 -22.05 -18.30 15.75
C GLN A 129 -22.53 -19.10 16.97
N SER A 130 -22.56 -20.43 16.89
CA SER A 130 -22.92 -21.29 18.01
C SER A 130 -22.00 -21.12 19.23
N GLU A 131 -20.71 -20.83 19.00
CA GLU A 131 -19.76 -20.52 20.06
C GLU A 131 -20.00 -19.12 20.64
N ALA A 132 -20.29 -18.14 19.78
CA ALA A 132 -20.60 -16.77 20.21
C ALA A 132 -21.87 -16.72 21.07
N THR A 133 -22.95 -17.42 20.69
CA THR A 133 -24.22 -17.42 21.42
C THR A 133 -24.17 -18.19 22.74
N ARG A 134 -23.18 -19.07 22.93
CA ARG A 134 -22.99 -19.81 24.19
C ARG A 134 -22.42 -18.94 25.31
N ARG A 135 -21.82 -17.80 24.96
CA ARG A 135 -21.16 -16.88 25.88
C ARG A 135 -22.05 -15.68 26.16
#